data_AF-A0A2W6VNE1-F1
#
_entry.id   AF-A0A2W6VNE1-F1
#
_cell.length_a   1.000
_cell.length_b   1.000
_cell.length_c   1.000
_cell.angle_alpha   90.00
_cell.angle_beta   90.00
_cell.angle_gamma   90.00
#
_symmetry.space_group_name_H-M   'P 1'
#
loop_
_entity.id
_entity.type
_entity.pdbx_description
1 polymer ?
#
loop_
_entity_poly.entity_id
_entity_poly.type
_entity_poly.pdbx_seq_one_letter_code
_entity_poly.pdbx_strand_id
1 'polypeptide(L)'
;MVELLAEIAAQAVDYEHLTTRASDAHADLSRVELHFARMAVAQVEITKPIAIWLREPGTPYSAATADAVVSMVESVIMRRRLLRLTSSDLNRVMSELIARCRRLADGELVSAVSAFLAGQQVASTYWPGDAEIRTALRSAPFYWRYSRPMARLFLQAVEDAYRGYAGRGLSKTGVRVPRVTQQIEHVLPQSWRAHWPVEGPVEAAERDEHVQRLGNLTLLTGSLNAAVSNAAWLGADGKRDALRKHEAMLMNRKLVDDNPSGWDEIAIDARTDRMISLLLQTWTVPEGHEGKVVDRTARVSKATAKYSGLIDAGLLNVGAELVCTDNRWPGARATVLAGARVLYEGVMYESPAAAARVVRGGSGNAWYFWRVGEDGPMLTELRDQLLTGGAHARDAEDASR
;
A
#
# COMPACT_ATOMS: atom_id res chain seq x y z
N MET A 1 -1.37 -15.18 -43.10
CA MET A 1 -1.11 -16.32 -42.19
C MET A 1 0.39 -16.49 -41.94
N VAL A 2 1.22 -16.56 -42.99
CA VAL A 2 2.69 -16.64 -42.86
C VAL A 2 3.28 -15.42 -42.14
N GLU A 3 2.84 -14.20 -42.47
CA GLU A 3 3.29 -12.96 -41.81
C GLU A 3 2.94 -12.93 -40.31
N LEU A 4 1.70 -13.26 -39.96
CA LEU A 4 1.25 -13.36 -38.56
C LEU A 4 2.06 -14.40 -37.76
N LEU A 5 2.40 -15.54 -38.36
CA LEU A 5 3.24 -16.55 -37.71
C LEU A 5 4.67 -16.05 -37.49
N ALA A 6 5.23 -15.27 -38.42
CA ALA A 6 6.54 -14.66 -38.26
C ALA A 6 6.55 -13.60 -37.14
N GLU A 7 5.50 -12.79 -37.04
CA GLU A 7 5.33 -11.82 -35.95
C GLU A 7 5.22 -12.50 -34.58
N ILE A 8 4.40 -13.55 -34.47
CA ILE A 8 4.25 -14.33 -33.23
C ILE A 8 5.58 -14.98 -32.84
N ALA A 9 6.31 -15.55 -33.81
CA ALA A 9 7.61 -16.16 -33.55
C ALA A 9 8.64 -15.13 -33.05
N ALA A 10 8.70 -13.95 -33.67
CA ALA A 10 9.58 -12.86 -33.23
C ALA A 10 9.24 -12.37 -31.81
N GLN A 11 7.95 -12.22 -31.48
CA GLN A 11 7.52 -11.87 -30.12
C GLN A 11 7.88 -12.95 -29.10
N ALA A 12 7.73 -14.23 -29.45
CA ALA A 12 8.08 -15.33 -28.57
C ALA A 12 9.58 -15.33 -28.22
N VAL A 13 10.44 -15.05 -29.20
CA VAL A 13 11.89 -14.93 -29.00
C VAL A 13 12.24 -13.76 -28.08
N ASP A 14 11.64 -12.58 -28.26
CA ASP A 14 11.88 -11.43 -27.35
C ASP A 14 11.40 -11.74 -25.94
N TYR A 15 10.24 -12.37 -25.79
CA TYR A 15 9.71 -12.76 -24.48
C TYR A 15 10.57 -13.81 -23.77
N GLU A 16 11.07 -14.82 -24.49
CA GLU A 16 12.01 -15.81 -23.97
C GLU A 16 13.32 -15.15 -23.54
N HIS A 17 13.85 -14.23 -24.35
CA HIS A 17 15.04 -13.46 -24.02
C HIS A 17 14.86 -12.66 -22.72
N LEU A 18 13.75 -11.92 -22.58
CA LEU A 18 13.43 -11.16 -21.36
C LEU A 18 13.36 -12.08 -20.13
N THR A 19 12.71 -13.23 -20.25
CA THR A 19 12.54 -14.19 -19.15
C THR A 19 13.88 -14.82 -18.74
N THR A 20 14.69 -15.19 -19.72
CA THR A 20 16.01 -15.80 -19.50
C THR A 20 16.96 -14.81 -18.85
N ARG A 21 17.07 -13.59 -19.38
CA ARG A 21 17.91 -12.54 -18.79
C ARG A 21 17.46 -12.14 -17.40
N ALA A 22 16.16 -12.00 -17.18
CA ALA A 22 15.62 -11.68 -15.85
C ALA A 22 15.97 -12.73 -14.78
N SER A 23 16.17 -13.99 -15.19
CA SER A 23 16.53 -15.10 -14.29
C SER A 23 18.03 -15.19 -14.00
N ASP A 24 18.88 -14.55 -14.81
CA ASP A 24 20.31 -14.45 -14.54
C ASP A 24 20.55 -13.49 -13.36
N ALA A 25 21.15 -13.99 -12.28
CA ALA A 25 21.39 -13.23 -11.06
C ALA A 25 22.49 -12.16 -11.19
N HIS A 26 23.37 -12.27 -12.20
CA HIS A 26 24.55 -11.43 -12.40
C HIS A 26 24.46 -10.53 -13.63
N ALA A 27 23.50 -10.78 -14.52
CA ALA A 27 23.28 -9.96 -15.70
C ALA A 27 23.05 -8.47 -15.36
N ASP A 28 23.65 -7.58 -16.16
CA ASP A 28 23.26 -6.17 -16.17
C ASP A 28 21.95 -6.01 -16.96
N LEU A 29 20.86 -5.72 -16.27
CA LEU A 29 19.52 -5.78 -16.84
C LEU A 29 19.08 -4.42 -17.37
N SER A 30 18.47 -4.43 -18.56
CA SER A 30 17.69 -3.29 -19.04
C SER A 30 16.50 -3.00 -18.10
N ARG A 31 15.82 -1.86 -18.26
CA ARG A 31 14.68 -1.53 -17.40
C ARG A 31 13.54 -2.54 -17.52
N VAL A 32 13.24 -3.00 -18.74
CA VAL A 32 12.23 -4.02 -18.99
C VAL A 32 12.64 -5.39 -18.41
N GLU A 33 13.90 -5.79 -18.57
CA GLU A 33 14.40 -7.05 -17.99
C GLU A 33 14.37 -7.03 -16.45
N LEU A 34 14.78 -5.92 -15.83
CA LEU A 34 14.72 -5.79 -14.38
C LEU A 34 13.27 -5.74 -13.88
N HIS A 35 12.34 -5.21 -14.67
CA HIS A 35 10.91 -5.31 -14.37
C HIS A 35 10.48 -6.78 -14.31
N PHE A 36 10.83 -7.59 -15.30
CA PHE A 36 10.55 -9.03 -15.29
C PHE A 36 11.14 -9.72 -14.06
N ALA A 37 12.41 -9.43 -13.72
CA ALA A 37 13.06 -10.00 -12.56
C ALA A 37 12.32 -9.66 -11.24
N ARG A 38 11.90 -8.39 -11.08
CA ARG A 38 11.15 -7.92 -9.90
C ARG A 38 9.75 -8.51 -9.84
N MET A 39 9.05 -8.57 -10.98
CA MET A 39 7.70 -9.12 -11.07
C MET A 39 7.68 -10.63 -10.81
N ALA A 40 8.71 -11.37 -11.23
CA ALA A 40 8.87 -12.78 -10.91
C ALA A 40 8.96 -13.00 -9.38
N VAL A 41 9.79 -12.21 -8.68
CA VAL A 41 9.87 -12.26 -7.20
C VAL A 41 8.55 -11.87 -6.54
N ALA A 42 7.87 -10.86 -7.10
CA ALA A 42 6.56 -10.42 -6.63
C ALA A 42 5.41 -11.35 -7.03
N GLN A 43 5.66 -12.40 -7.83
CA GLN A 43 4.66 -13.31 -8.40
C GLN A 43 3.55 -12.55 -9.13
N VAL A 44 3.94 -11.61 -9.99
CA VAL A 44 3.04 -10.75 -10.76
C VAL A 44 3.23 -11.02 -12.25
N GLU A 45 2.19 -11.54 -12.88
CA GLU A 45 2.19 -11.85 -14.33
C GLU A 45 1.44 -10.77 -15.15
N ILE A 46 0.60 -9.98 -14.48
CA ILE A 46 -0.41 -9.10 -15.09
C ILE A 46 0.20 -7.93 -15.89
N THR A 47 1.49 -7.65 -15.70
CA THR A 47 2.21 -6.56 -16.37
C THR A 47 2.92 -7.03 -17.65
N LYS A 48 3.08 -8.35 -17.86
CA LYS A 48 3.73 -8.91 -19.04
C LYS A 48 3.08 -8.49 -20.36
N PRO A 49 1.74 -8.45 -20.49
CA PRO A 49 1.10 -7.98 -21.73
C PRO A 49 1.50 -6.55 -22.12
N ILE A 50 1.77 -5.68 -21.14
CA ILE A 50 2.23 -4.31 -21.40
C ILE A 50 3.63 -4.33 -22.00
N ALA A 51 4.55 -5.11 -21.43
CA ALA A 51 5.91 -5.21 -21.95
C ALA A 51 5.96 -5.83 -23.36
N ILE A 52 5.13 -6.86 -23.61
CA ILE A 52 5.01 -7.48 -24.94
C ILE A 52 4.46 -6.47 -25.95
N TRP A 53 3.40 -5.73 -25.60
CA TRP A 53 2.82 -4.70 -26.46
C TRP A 53 3.84 -3.60 -26.81
N LEU A 54 4.59 -3.09 -25.84
CA LEU A 54 5.57 -2.02 -26.08
C LEU A 54 6.72 -2.45 -27.02
N ARG A 55 6.96 -3.75 -27.15
CA ARG A 55 8.09 -4.36 -27.88
C ARG A 55 7.64 -5.22 -29.06
N GLU A 56 6.38 -5.12 -29.47
CA GLU A 56 5.88 -5.87 -30.62
C GLU A 56 6.69 -5.51 -31.89
N PRO A 57 6.96 -6.47 -32.80
CA PRO A 57 7.67 -6.19 -34.04
C PRO A 57 7.03 -5.03 -34.81
N GLY A 58 7.82 -4.05 -35.23
CA GLY A 58 7.32 -2.85 -35.90
C GLY A 58 6.67 -1.82 -34.97
N THR A 59 6.79 -1.98 -33.65
CA THR A 59 6.34 -0.99 -32.67
C THR A 59 6.86 0.42 -33.00
N PRO A 60 6.01 1.46 -32.96
CA PRO A 60 6.45 2.84 -33.13
C PRO A 60 7.16 3.38 -31.87
N TYR A 61 7.16 2.62 -30.77
CA TYR A 61 7.63 3.10 -29.47
C TYR A 61 9.13 2.97 -29.31
N SER A 62 9.78 4.01 -28.83
CA SER A 62 11.21 4.00 -28.51
C SER A 62 11.50 3.20 -27.24
N ALA A 63 12.74 2.72 -27.09
CA ALA A 63 13.17 2.04 -25.87
C ALA A 63 13.00 2.93 -24.61
N ALA A 64 13.24 4.24 -24.75
CA ALA A 64 13.06 5.20 -23.65
C ALA A 64 11.59 5.33 -23.22
N THR A 65 10.67 5.33 -24.18
CA THR A 65 9.22 5.31 -23.90
C THR A 65 8.81 4.02 -23.22
N ALA A 66 9.26 2.87 -23.73
CA ALA A 66 8.98 1.58 -23.12
C ALA A 66 9.49 1.52 -21.67
N ASP A 67 10.71 1.98 -21.42
CA ASP A 67 11.31 2.05 -20.10
C ASP A 67 10.50 2.93 -19.15
N ALA A 68 10.03 4.10 -19.61
CA ALA A 68 9.22 5.01 -18.83
C ALA A 68 7.85 4.39 -18.46
N VAL A 69 7.16 3.78 -19.42
CA VAL A 69 5.85 3.12 -19.20
C VAL A 69 5.99 1.97 -18.21
N VAL A 70 6.97 1.09 -18.42
CA VAL A 70 7.24 -0.04 -17.53
C VAL A 70 7.61 0.44 -16.12
N SER A 71 8.35 1.54 -15.99
CA SER A 71 8.69 2.13 -14.68
C SER A 71 7.44 2.58 -13.91
N MET A 72 6.47 3.22 -14.58
CA MET A 72 5.23 3.66 -13.95
C MET A 72 4.36 2.46 -13.53
N VAL A 73 4.22 1.46 -14.40
CA VAL A 73 3.48 0.22 -14.11
C VAL A 73 4.10 -0.53 -12.94
N GLU A 74 5.43 -0.69 -12.94
CA GLU A 74 6.16 -1.29 -11.83
C GLU A 74 5.93 -0.52 -10.52
N SER A 75 5.96 0.81 -10.59
CA SER A 75 5.75 1.68 -9.43
C SER A 75 4.39 1.45 -8.79
N VAL A 76 3.31 1.37 -9.58
CA VAL A 76 1.97 1.04 -9.07
C VAL A 76 1.98 -0.29 -8.31
N ILE A 77 2.54 -1.34 -8.92
CA ILE A 77 2.59 -2.68 -8.30
C ILE A 77 3.39 -2.65 -7.01
N MET A 78 4.60 -2.10 -7.04
CA MET A 78 5.55 -2.17 -5.92
C MET A 78 5.11 -1.28 -4.75
N ARG A 79 4.55 -0.10 -5.03
CA ARG A 79 3.91 0.74 -3.99
C ARG A 79 2.75 0.02 -3.31
N ARG A 80 1.87 -0.64 -4.08
CA ARG A 80 0.77 -1.44 -3.51
C ARG A 80 1.27 -2.62 -2.69
N ARG A 81 2.38 -3.26 -3.11
CA ARG A 81 3.03 -4.34 -2.34
C ARG A 81 3.59 -3.84 -1.00
N LEU A 82 4.24 -2.67 -0.95
CA LEU A 82 4.69 -2.05 0.31
C LEU A 82 3.52 -1.78 1.28
N LEU A 83 2.36 -1.41 0.74
CA LEU A 83 1.15 -1.20 1.55
C LEU A 83 0.34 -2.47 1.84
N ARG A 84 0.76 -3.64 1.32
CA ARG A 84 0.03 -4.92 1.44
C ARG A 84 -1.40 -4.86 0.87
N LEU A 85 -1.61 -4.01 -0.13
CA LEU A 85 -2.90 -3.89 -0.80
C LEU A 85 -3.14 -5.05 -1.77
N THR A 86 -4.41 -5.32 -2.05
CA THR A 86 -4.81 -6.34 -3.02
C THR A 86 -4.52 -5.88 -4.45
N SER A 87 -4.32 -6.82 -5.36
CA SER A 87 -4.10 -6.56 -6.79
C SER A 87 -5.23 -7.09 -7.68
N SER A 88 -6.39 -7.41 -7.09
CA SER A 88 -7.46 -8.18 -7.75
C SER A 88 -8.06 -7.51 -8.98
N ASP A 89 -8.16 -6.17 -8.99
CA ASP A 89 -8.72 -5.41 -10.12
C ASP A 89 -7.66 -4.82 -11.05
N LEU A 90 -6.37 -5.09 -10.79
CA LEU A 90 -5.29 -4.53 -11.61
C LEU A 90 -5.24 -5.15 -13.01
N ASN A 91 -5.71 -6.38 -13.19
CA ASN A 91 -5.84 -6.99 -14.53
C ASN A 91 -6.66 -6.11 -15.47
N ARG A 92 -7.84 -5.67 -15.00
CA ARG A 92 -8.74 -4.80 -15.77
C ARG A 92 -8.06 -3.46 -16.09
N VAL A 93 -7.38 -2.87 -15.12
CA VAL A 93 -6.65 -1.60 -15.28
C VAL A 93 -5.55 -1.73 -16.34
N MET A 94 -4.76 -2.81 -16.32
CA MET A 94 -3.69 -3.01 -17.30
C MET A 94 -4.25 -3.24 -18.71
N SER A 95 -5.33 -4.00 -18.86
CA SER A 95 -6.00 -4.18 -20.15
C SER A 95 -6.59 -2.87 -20.70
N GLU A 96 -7.22 -2.07 -19.84
CA GLU A 96 -7.79 -0.75 -20.21
C GLU A 96 -6.69 0.24 -20.60
N LEU A 97 -5.54 0.23 -19.91
CA LEU A 97 -4.36 1.01 -20.26
C LEU A 97 -3.90 0.70 -21.68
N ILE A 98 -3.70 -0.57 -22.03
CA ILE A 98 -3.27 -0.98 -23.38
C ILE A 98 -4.30 -0.54 -24.42
N ALA A 99 -5.59 -0.82 -24.18
CA ALA A 99 -6.66 -0.49 -25.12
C ALA A 99 -6.74 1.02 -25.42
N ARG A 100 -6.54 1.86 -24.39
CA ARG A 100 -6.57 3.32 -24.52
C ARG A 100 -5.31 3.89 -25.18
N CYS A 101 -4.15 3.29 -24.93
CA CYS A 101 -2.87 3.91 -25.28
C CYS A 101 -2.20 3.33 -26.54
N ARG A 102 -2.58 2.12 -27.00
CA ARG A 102 -1.94 1.42 -28.13
C ARG A 102 -1.84 2.19 -29.45
N ARG A 103 -2.71 3.17 -29.68
CA ARG A 103 -2.75 3.94 -30.95
C ARG A 103 -2.10 5.32 -30.85
N LEU A 104 -1.52 5.66 -29.71
CA LEU A 104 -0.88 6.96 -29.52
C LEU A 104 0.49 6.99 -30.17
N ALA A 105 0.96 8.19 -30.55
CA ALA A 105 2.33 8.36 -31.00
C ALA A 105 3.32 8.18 -29.85
N ASP A 106 4.59 7.87 -30.16
CA ASP A 106 5.65 7.66 -29.15
C ASP A 106 5.77 8.83 -28.16
N GLY A 107 5.74 10.06 -28.68
CA GLY A 107 5.84 11.29 -27.88
C GLY A 107 4.65 11.57 -26.95
N GLU A 108 3.51 10.91 -27.16
CA GLU A 108 2.28 11.12 -26.39
C GLU A 108 2.05 10.01 -25.35
N LEU A 109 2.67 8.84 -25.56
CA LEU A 109 2.36 7.64 -24.81
C LEU A 109 2.67 7.79 -23.31
N VAL A 110 3.83 8.35 -22.96
CA VAL A 110 4.27 8.48 -21.56
C VAL A 110 3.31 9.36 -20.75
N SER A 111 2.90 10.51 -21.30
CA SER A 111 1.99 11.43 -20.61
C SER A 111 0.59 10.83 -20.46
N ALA A 112 0.10 10.13 -21.50
CA ALA A 112 -1.19 9.45 -21.45
C ALA A 112 -1.25 8.33 -20.42
N VAL A 113 -0.20 7.50 -20.34
CA VAL A 113 -0.09 6.45 -19.32
C VAL A 113 -0.02 7.04 -17.92
N SER A 114 0.80 8.07 -17.72
CA SER A 114 0.93 8.77 -16.44
C SER A 114 -0.43 9.29 -15.96
N ALA A 115 -1.16 10.01 -16.82
CA ALA A 115 -2.49 10.53 -16.51
C ALA A 115 -3.51 9.41 -16.23
N PHE A 116 -3.48 8.33 -16.99
CA PHE A 116 -4.39 7.20 -16.79
C PHE A 116 -4.19 6.51 -15.43
N LEU A 117 -2.93 6.25 -15.05
CA LEU A 117 -2.60 5.59 -13.78
C LEU A 117 -2.84 6.52 -12.58
N ALA A 118 -2.46 7.79 -12.68
CA ALA A 118 -2.70 8.79 -11.63
C ALA A 118 -4.20 9.06 -11.40
N GLY A 119 -5.01 8.92 -12.46
CA GLY A 119 -6.47 9.06 -12.38
C GLY A 119 -7.20 7.89 -11.70
N GLN A 120 -6.51 6.80 -11.33
CA GLN A 120 -7.12 5.69 -10.60
C GLN A 120 -7.39 6.10 -9.13
N GLN A 121 -8.66 6.15 -8.74
CA GLN A 121 -9.08 6.62 -7.41
C GLN A 121 -9.83 5.58 -6.58
N VAL A 122 -9.98 4.33 -7.07
CA VAL A 122 -10.66 3.27 -6.32
C VAL A 122 -9.64 2.51 -5.47
N ALA A 123 -9.99 2.11 -4.24
CA ALA A 123 -9.08 1.41 -3.32
C ALA A 123 -8.40 0.17 -3.95
N SER A 124 -9.10 -0.54 -4.84
CA SER A 124 -8.58 -1.71 -5.55
C SER A 124 -7.57 -1.38 -6.65
N THR A 125 -7.50 -0.13 -7.13
CA THR A 125 -6.72 0.24 -8.33
C THR A 125 -5.82 1.46 -8.19
N TYR A 126 -6.03 2.31 -7.17
CA TYR A 126 -5.30 3.56 -7.03
C TYR A 126 -3.80 3.35 -6.96
N TRP A 127 -3.06 4.35 -7.44
CA TRP A 127 -1.62 4.45 -7.32
C TRP A 127 -1.29 5.12 -5.99
N PRO A 128 -0.67 4.42 -5.02
CA PRO A 128 -0.38 5.03 -3.72
C PRO A 128 0.62 6.19 -3.81
N GLY A 129 0.46 7.19 -2.94
CA GLY A 129 1.38 8.33 -2.83
C GLY A 129 2.51 8.10 -1.82
N ASP A 130 3.44 9.06 -1.78
CA ASP A 130 4.63 8.98 -0.91
C ASP A 130 4.29 9.08 0.58
N ALA A 131 3.36 9.96 0.95
CA ALA A 131 2.98 10.20 2.34
C ALA A 131 2.38 8.96 3.01
N GLU A 132 1.54 8.22 2.28
CA GLU A 132 0.92 6.97 2.74
C GLU A 132 1.98 5.90 3.02
N ILE A 133 2.95 5.73 2.10
CA ILE A 133 4.04 4.75 2.26
C ILE A 133 4.96 5.12 3.42
N ARG A 134 5.30 6.40 3.57
CA ARG A 134 6.11 6.87 4.71
C ARG A 134 5.44 6.54 6.03
N THR A 135 4.15 6.89 6.15
CA THR A 135 3.35 6.62 7.35
C THR A 135 3.28 5.12 7.64
N ALA A 136 2.98 4.32 6.62
CA ALA A 136 2.78 2.88 6.79
C ALA A 136 4.07 2.12 7.14
N LEU A 137 5.24 2.56 6.66
CA LEU A 137 6.49 1.83 6.85
C LEU A 137 7.32 2.29 8.05
N ARG A 138 7.12 3.50 8.55
CA ARG A 138 7.96 4.10 9.61
C ARG A 138 8.06 3.22 10.85
N SER A 139 6.96 2.64 11.31
CA SER A 139 6.91 1.75 12.49
C SER A 139 6.52 0.30 12.15
N ALA A 140 6.50 -0.07 10.87
CA ALA A 140 6.07 -1.41 10.47
C ALA A 140 7.05 -2.50 10.94
N PRO A 141 6.56 -3.67 11.38
CA PRO A 141 7.38 -4.86 11.59
C PRO A 141 7.77 -5.47 10.24
N PHE A 142 8.63 -4.78 9.49
CA PHE A 142 8.98 -5.02 8.10
C PHE A 142 9.39 -6.47 7.82
N TYR A 143 10.23 -7.06 8.68
CA TYR A 143 10.71 -8.44 8.48
C TYR A 143 9.58 -9.48 8.47
N TRP A 144 8.60 -9.35 9.37
CA TRP A 144 7.43 -10.24 9.42
C TRP A 144 6.35 -9.85 8.42
N ARG A 145 6.31 -8.58 8.03
CA ARG A 145 5.29 -8.05 7.12
C ARG A 145 5.41 -8.61 5.71
N TYR A 146 6.57 -9.08 5.26
CA TYR A 146 6.76 -9.59 3.89
C TYR A 146 7.35 -11.00 3.86
N SER A 147 7.12 -11.71 2.75
CA SER A 147 7.90 -12.91 2.48
C SER A 147 9.39 -12.57 2.36
N ARG A 148 10.27 -13.51 2.73
CA ARG A 148 11.72 -13.31 2.66
C ARG A 148 12.21 -12.85 1.27
N PRO A 149 11.73 -13.42 0.13
CA PRO A 149 12.10 -12.93 -1.19
C PRO A 149 11.71 -11.47 -1.43
N MET A 150 10.51 -11.05 -0.99
CA MET A 150 10.05 -9.66 -1.14
C MET A 150 10.82 -8.69 -0.25
N ALA A 151 11.06 -9.04 1.02
CA ALA A 151 11.87 -8.22 1.90
C ALA A 151 13.29 -8.03 1.33
N ARG A 152 13.90 -9.12 0.79
CA ARG A 152 15.20 -9.04 0.11
C ARG A 152 15.15 -8.13 -1.11
N LEU A 153 14.11 -8.23 -1.94
CA LEU A 153 13.95 -7.38 -3.12
C LEU A 153 13.93 -5.89 -2.75
N PHE A 154 13.23 -5.52 -1.68
CA PHE A 154 13.21 -4.14 -1.19
C PHE A 154 14.58 -3.69 -0.69
N LEU A 155 15.30 -4.54 0.07
CA LEU A 155 16.66 -4.22 0.52
C LEU A 155 17.66 -4.13 -0.64
N GLN A 156 17.52 -4.97 -1.67
CA GLN A 156 18.31 -4.89 -2.90
C GLN A 156 18.02 -3.60 -3.67
N ALA A 157 16.76 -3.12 -3.68
CA ALA A 157 16.42 -1.83 -4.25
C ALA A 157 17.07 -0.66 -3.48
N VAL A 158 17.17 -0.75 -2.15
CA VAL A 158 17.92 0.23 -1.34
C VAL A 158 19.41 0.22 -1.69
N GLU A 159 20.03 -0.95 -1.80
CA GLU A 159 21.43 -1.07 -2.21
C GLU A 159 21.66 -0.50 -3.61
N ASP A 160 20.79 -0.83 -4.56
CA ASP A 160 20.82 -0.27 -5.92
C ASP A 160 20.67 1.26 -5.92
N ALA A 161 19.81 1.81 -5.06
CA ALA A 161 19.67 3.24 -4.91
C ALA A 161 20.98 3.90 -4.44
N TYR A 162 21.66 3.30 -3.45
CA TYR A 162 22.99 3.76 -3.03
C TYR A 162 24.04 3.68 -4.15
N ARG A 163 23.95 2.67 -5.02
CA ARG A 163 24.80 2.50 -6.21
C ARG A 163 24.52 3.53 -7.31
N GLY A 164 23.52 4.39 -7.15
CA GLY A 164 23.14 5.42 -8.11
C GLY A 164 22.12 4.96 -9.13
N TYR A 165 21.41 3.86 -8.87
CA TYR A 165 20.35 3.37 -9.74
C TYR A 165 18.93 3.79 -9.32
N ALA A 166 18.84 4.71 -8.36
CA ALA A 166 17.61 5.45 -8.10
C ALA A 166 17.55 6.68 -9.02
N GLY A 167 16.46 6.80 -9.79
CA GLY A 167 16.25 7.92 -10.72
C GLY A 167 16.92 7.78 -12.09
N ARG A 168 17.09 8.93 -12.79
CA ARG A 168 17.57 9.03 -14.18
C ARG A 168 19.09 9.26 -14.33
N GLY A 169 19.86 9.13 -13.25
CA GLY A 169 21.31 9.37 -13.24
C GLY A 169 22.12 8.17 -13.74
N LEU A 170 23.38 8.41 -14.11
CA LEU A 170 24.36 7.34 -14.34
C LEU A 170 24.71 6.65 -13.02
N SER A 171 24.85 5.34 -13.07
CA SER A 171 25.33 4.53 -11.94
C SER A 171 26.69 5.02 -11.46
N LYS A 172 26.84 5.17 -10.14
CA LYS A 172 28.11 5.58 -9.52
C LYS A 172 29.09 4.41 -9.38
N THR A 173 28.61 3.18 -9.50
CA THR A 173 29.40 1.96 -9.30
C THR A 173 29.45 1.03 -10.50
N GLY A 174 28.81 1.39 -11.61
CA GLY A 174 28.80 0.63 -12.87
C GLY A 174 27.85 -0.57 -12.91
N VAL A 175 27.65 -1.31 -11.81
CA VAL A 175 26.76 -2.49 -11.75
C VAL A 175 25.80 -2.48 -10.55
N ARG A 176 24.58 -2.99 -10.76
CA ARG A 176 23.58 -3.27 -9.70
C ARG A 176 24.04 -4.36 -8.76
N VAL A 177 23.38 -4.49 -7.62
CA VAL A 177 23.62 -5.63 -6.72
C VAL A 177 23.23 -6.94 -7.43
N PRO A 178 24.05 -8.00 -7.34
CA PRO A 178 23.66 -9.31 -7.84
C PRO A 178 22.37 -9.78 -7.16
N ARG A 179 21.45 -10.34 -7.94
CA ARG A 179 20.14 -10.84 -7.47
C ARG A 179 20.24 -12.25 -6.88
N VAL A 180 21.39 -12.59 -6.31
CA VAL A 180 21.63 -13.86 -5.63
C VAL A 180 20.90 -13.91 -4.29
N THR A 181 20.76 -15.11 -3.73
CA THR A 181 20.12 -15.32 -2.43
C THR A 181 21.00 -14.80 -1.29
N GLN A 182 20.87 -13.51 -0.99
CA GLN A 182 21.44 -12.87 0.20
C GLN A 182 20.59 -13.18 1.45
N GLN A 183 21.22 -13.27 2.61
CA GLN A 183 20.51 -13.42 3.88
C GLN A 183 20.11 -12.05 4.40
N ILE A 184 18.88 -11.96 4.93
CA ILE A 184 18.42 -10.76 5.63
C ILE A 184 18.90 -10.90 7.06
N GLU A 185 19.74 -9.97 7.49
CA GLU A 185 20.30 -9.92 8.84
C GLU A 185 19.67 -8.77 9.63
N HIS A 186 19.51 -9.02 10.93
CA HIS A 186 19.08 -8.05 11.93
C HIS A 186 20.30 -7.41 12.59
N VAL A 187 20.53 -6.11 12.42
CA VAL A 187 21.69 -5.43 13.02
C VAL A 187 21.61 -5.50 14.55
N LEU A 188 20.52 -5.00 15.12
CA LEU A 188 20.06 -5.35 16.47
C LEU A 188 19.40 -6.74 16.39
N PRO A 189 20.02 -7.80 16.96
CA PRO A 189 19.54 -9.17 16.80
C PRO A 189 18.21 -9.42 17.51
N GLN A 190 17.48 -10.45 17.08
CA GLN A 190 16.22 -10.83 17.76
C GLN A 190 16.46 -11.29 19.20
N SER A 191 17.57 -11.98 19.45
CA SER A 191 18.01 -12.41 20.78
C SER A 191 18.91 -11.36 21.43
N TRP A 192 18.50 -10.08 21.43
CA TRP A 192 19.34 -8.95 21.86
C TRP A 192 19.66 -8.93 23.37
N ARG A 193 18.77 -9.46 24.22
CA ARG A 193 18.84 -9.36 25.70
C ARG A 193 20.18 -9.76 26.31
N ALA A 194 20.91 -10.69 25.70
CA ALA A 194 22.20 -11.16 26.20
C ALA A 194 23.35 -10.13 26.02
N HIS A 195 23.32 -9.33 24.95
CA HIS A 195 24.45 -8.47 24.56
C HIS A 195 24.08 -6.99 24.43
N TRP A 196 22.80 -6.64 24.64
CA TRP A 196 22.26 -5.30 24.45
C TRP A 196 21.37 -4.89 25.63
N PRO A 197 21.95 -4.68 26.83
CA PRO A 197 21.16 -4.39 28.02
C PRO A 197 20.35 -3.08 27.87
N VAL A 198 19.25 -3.02 28.60
CA VAL A 198 18.38 -1.84 28.76
C VAL A 198 18.11 -1.64 30.24
N GLU A 199 17.75 -0.41 30.64
CA GLU A 199 17.58 -0.03 32.04
C GLU A 199 16.31 -0.61 32.68
N GLY A 200 15.26 -0.85 31.89
CA GLY A 200 13.97 -1.28 32.40
C GLY A 200 13.07 -1.99 31.38
N PRO A 201 11.86 -2.40 31.82
CA PRO A 201 10.90 -3.12 30.99
C PRO A 201 10.28 -2.26 29.88
N VAL A 202 10.25 -0.93 30.03
CA VAL A 202 9.71 -0.01 29.02
C VAL A 202 10.65 0.06 27.82
N GLU A 203 11.94 0.26 28.09
CA GLU A 203 13.01 0.27 27.08
C GLU A 203 13.15 -1.10 26.42
N ALA A 204 12.90 -2.19 27.15
CA ALA A 204 12.87 -3.54 26.59
C ALA A 204 11.73 -3.73 25.58
N ALA A 205 10.54 -3.23 25.89
CA ALA A 205 9.39 -3.30 24.99
C ALA A 205 9.63 -2.43 23.74
N GLU A 206 10.14 -1.21 23.93
CA GLU A 206 10.53 -0.34 22.82
C GLU A 206 11.55 -1.02 21.91
N ARG A 207 12.60 -1.63 22.47
CA ARG A 207 13.62 -2.35 21.71
C ARG A 207 13.02 -3.51 20.90
N ASP A 208 12.16 -4.32 21.53
CA ASP A 208 11.47 -5.43 20.84
C ASP A 208 10.64 -4.95 19.63
N GLU A 209 10.00 -3.78 19.70
CA GLU A 209 9.29 -3.17 18.57
C GLU A 209 10.22 -2.72 17.44
N HIS A 210 11.44 -2.29 17.75
CA HIS A 210 12.42 -1.81 16.76
C HIS A 210 13.16 -2.92 16.03
N VAL A 211 13.28 -4.12 16.64
CA VAL A 211 13.98 -5.27 16.05
C VAL A 211 13.50 -5.55 14.62
N GLN A 212 12.19 -5.49 14.37
CA GLN A 212 11.63 -5.89 13.07
C GLN A 212 11.52 -4.75 12.04
N ARG A 213 11.91 -3.52 12.40
CA ARG A 213 11.79 -2.33 11.54
C ARG A 213 12.78 -2.36 10.38
N LEU A 214 12.42 -1.72 9.26
CA LEU A 214 13.22 -1.69 8.04
C LEU A 214 14.65 -1.22 8.27
N GLY A 215 14.85 -0.16 9.05
CA GLY A 215 16.15 0.40 9.35
C GLY A 215 17.06 -0.54 10.13
N ASN A 216 16.51 -1.57 10.80
CA ASN A 216 17.30 -2.57 11.49
C ASN A 216 17.73 -3.76 10.59
N LEU A 217 17.22 -3.83 9.36
CA LEU A 217 17.48 -4.94 8.46
C LEU A 217 18.60 -4.60 7.48
N THR A 218 19.37 -5.62 7.10
CA THR A 218 20.40 -5.48 6.09
C THR A 218 20.63 -6.77 5.32
N LEU A 219 21.42 -6.74 4.25
CA LEU A 219 21.76 -7.91 3.45
C LEU A 219 23.19 -8.34 3.70
N LEU A 220 23.41 -9.63 3.96
CA LEU A 220 24.73 -10.24 4.10
C LEU A 220 24.87 -11.50 3.24
N THR A 221 26.11 -11.88 2.96
CA THR A 221 26.42 -13.23 2.46
C THR A 221 26.22 -14.25 3.57
N GLY A 222 25.98 -15.52 3.22
CA GLY A 222 25.75 -16.57 4.22
C GLY A 222 26.93 -16.78 5.17
N SER A 223 28.17 -16.69 4.67
CA SER A 223 29.38 -16.81 5.48
C SER A 223 29.56 -15.65 6.46
N LEU A 224 29.32 -14.41 6.01
CA LEU A 224 29.43 -13.24 6.87
C LEU A 224 28.32 -13.24 7.94
N ASN A 225 27.09 -13.61 7.55
CA ASN A 225 25.99 -13.69 8.50
C ASN A 225 26.25 -14.70 9.64
N ALA A 226 26.82 -15.86 9.31
CA ALA A 226 27.20 -16.86 10.30
C ALA A 226 28.28 -16.34 11.27
N ALA A 227 29.18 -15.47 10.81
CA ALA A 227 30.25 -14.90 11.63
C ALA A 227 29.75 -13.81 12.59
N VAL A 228 28.77 -12.99 12.21
CA VAL A 228 28.31 -11.85 13.05
C VAL A 228 27.12 -12.15 13.96
N SER A 229 26.19 -13.01 13.54
CA SER A 229 25.03 -13.52 14.30
C SER A 229 24.50 -12.59 15.41
N ASN A 230 24.60 -12.95 16.69
CA ASN A 230 24.06 -12.19 17.83
C ASN A 230 25.10 -11.28 18.51
N ALA A 231 26.21 -10.97 17.85
CA ALA A 231 27.26 -10.14 18.44
C ALA A 231 26.76 -8.72 18.79
N ALA A 232 27.42 -8.08 19.75
CA ALA A 232 27.23 -6.66 20.04
C ALA A 232 27.69 -5.79 18.86
N TRP A 233 27.20 -4.55 18.78
CA TRP A 233 27.62 -3.61 17.72
C TRP A 233 29.09 -3.21 17.86
N LEU A 234 29.50 -2.81 19.06
CA LEU A 234 30.85 -2.40 19.41
C LEU A 234 31.65 -3.56 20.02
N GLY A 235 32.98 -3.42 20.01
CA GLY A 235 33.92 -4.40 20.58
C GLY A 235 34.91 -4.94 19.54
N ALA A 236 36.02 -5.51 20.02
CA ALA A 236 36.85 -6.38 19.19
C ALA A 236 36.00 -7.60 18.81
N ASP A 237 35.78 -7.80 17.51
CA ASP A 237 34.85 -8.79 16.93
C ASP A 237 33.35 -8.44 17.03
N GLY A 238 33.02 -7.17 17.32
CA GLY A 238 31.65 -6.66 17.20
C GLY A 238 31.15 -6.60 15.74
N LYS A 239 29.82 -6.57 15.55
CA LYS A 239 29.19 -6.54 14.21
C LYS A 239 29.76 -5.44 13.33
N ARG A 240 29.99 -4.25 13.88
CA ARG A 240 30.51 -3.11 13.11
C ARG A 240 31.87 -3.39 12.50
N ASP A 241 32.75 -4.03 13.26
CA ASP A 241 34.13 -4.30 12.84
C ASP A 241 34.18 -5.39 11.76
N ALA A 242 33.36 -6.43 11.92
CA ALA A 242 33.19 -7.48 10.91
C ALA A 242 32.60 -6.95 9.59
N LEU A 243 31.53 -6.14 9.67
CA LEU A 243 30.95 -5.48 8.48
C LEU A 243 31.97 -4.58 7.81
N ARG A 244 32.75 -3.80 8.57
CA ARG A 244 33.82 -2.95 8.02
C ARG A 244 34.89 -3.76 7.28
N LYS A 245 35.30 -4.89 7.83
CA LYS A 245 36.40 -5.73 7.29
C LYS A 245 36.01 -6.49 6.02
N HIS A 246 34.77 -6.97 5.93
CA HIS A 246 34.41 -8.00 4.95
C HIS A 246 33.31 -7.59 3.96
N GLU A 247 32.68 -6.43 4.11
CA GLU A 247 31.47 -6.11 3.36
C GLU A 247 31.68 -5.21 2.12
N ALA A 248 31.04 -5.60 1.02
CA ALA A 248 31.09 -4.92 -0.27
C ALA A 248 29.83 -4.08 -0.55
N MET A 249 28.72 -4.29 0.18
CA MET A 249 27.49 -3.54 -0.02
C MET A 249 27.57 -2.10 0.53
N LEU A 250 27.10 -1.14 -0.26
CA LEU A 250 27.11 0.28 0.11
C LEU A 250 26.16 0.57 1.28
N MET A 251 25.02 -0.11 1.36
CA MET A 251 24.06 0.05 2.45
C MET A 251 24.64 -0.34 3.82
N ASN A 252 25.60 -1.28 3.83
CA ASN A 252 26.29 -1.74 5.03
C ASN A 252 27.46 -0.82 5.39
N ARG A 253 28.21 -0.34 4.39
CA ARG A 253 29.26 0.68 4.61
C ARG A 253 28.67 1.95 5.21
N LYS A 254 27.57 2.45 4.62
CA LYS A 254 26.89 3.63 5.16
C LYS A 254 26.31 3.40 6.56
N LEU A 255 25.79 2.21 6.84
CA LEU A 255 25.36 1.81 8.19
C LEU A 255 26.54 1.91 9.19
N VAL A 256 27.71 1.38 8.84
CA VAL A 256 28.91 1.41 9.69
C VAL A 256 29.46 2.82 9.90
N ASP A 257 29.48 3.63 8.85
CA ASP A 257 30.05 4.97 8.84
C ASP A 257 29.16 5.99 9.56
N ASP A 258 27.85 5.91 9.38
CA ASP A 258 26.88 6.81 10.02
C ASP A 258 26.74 6.53 11.53
N ASN A 259 27.17 5.35 12.02
CA ASN A 259 26.91 4.88 13.38
C ASN A 259 28.18 4.41 14.12
N PRO A 260 29.18 5.31 14.32
CA PRO A 260 30.46 4.94 14.91
C PRO A 260 30.39 4.67 16.42
N SER A 261 29.45 5.28 17.12
CA SER A 261 29.36 5.30 18.59
C SER A 261 28.35 4.30 19.18
N GLY A 262 27.52 3.66 18.36
CA GLY A 262 26.44 2.81 18.85
C GLY A 262 25.41 2.52 17.77
N TRP A 263 24.44 1.68 18.09
CA TRP A 263 23.30 1.37 17.24
C TRP A 263 22.06 1.22 18.12
N ASP A 264 21.19 2.21 18.12
CA ASP A 264 20.03 2.28 19.01
C ASP A 264 18.73 2.49 18.22
N GLU A 265 17.62 2.60 18.95
CA GLU A 265 16.27 2.83 18.42
C GLU A 265 16.20 4.10 17.56
N ILE A 266 16.86 5.18 17.98
CA ILE A 266 16.93 6.45 17.24
C ILE A 266 17.65 6.27 15.90
N ALA A 267 18.78 5.55 15.90
CA ALA A 267 19.52 5.22 14.69
C ALA A 267 18.73 4.32 13.74
N ILE A 268 17.97 3.36 14.28
CA ILE A 268 17.05 2.49 13.52
C ILE A 268 15.97 3.33 12.83
N ASP A 269 15.35 4.26 13.52
CA ASP A 269 14.29 5.12 12.97
C ASP A 269 14.83 6.08 11.91
N ALA A 270 15.98 6.71 12.18
CA ALA A 270 16.64 7.58 11.21
C ALA A 270 17.05 6.81 9.94
N ARG A 271 17.54 5.56 10.08
CA ARG A 271 17.86 4.70 8.92
C ARG A 271 16.59 4.23 8.22
N THR A 272 15.51 3.95 8.94
CA THR A 272 14.20 3.60 8.37
C THR A 272 13.70 4.70 7.43
N ASP A 273 13.68 5.95 7.88
CA ASP A 273 13.24 7.09 7.06
C ASP A 273 14.12 7.30 5.81
N ARG A 274 15.45 7.09 5.94
CA ARG A 274 16.37 7.13 4.79
C ARG A 274 16.07 6.02 3.78
N MET A 275 15.89 4.79 4.24
CA MET A 275 15.60 3.64 3.37
C MET A 275 14.24 3.78 2.69
N ILE A 276 13.21 4.27 3.38
CA ILE A 276 11.91 4.59 2.78
C ILE A 276 12.10 5.59 1.63
N SER A 277 12.88 6.64 1.86
CA SER A 277 13.14 7.66 0.83
C SER A 277 13.82 7.07 -0.41
N LEU A 278 14.75 6.11 -0.24
CA LEU A 278 15.40 5.43 -1.37
C LEU A 278 14.45 4.49 -2.13
N LEU A 279 13.53 3.80 -1.43
CA LEU A 279 12.48 3.00 -2.06
C LEU A 279 11.56 3.90 -2.91
N LEU A 280 11.18 5.08 -2.39
CA LEU A 280 10.34 6.06 -3.11
C LEU A 280 11.04 6.74 -4.28
N GLN A 281 12.38 6.81 -4.28
CA GLN A 281 13.15 7.24 -5.46
C GLN A 281 13.30 6.13 -6.51
N THR A 282 13.19 4.86 -6.11
CA THR A 282 13.26 3.72 -7.02
C THR A 282 11.94 3.52 -7.75
N TRP A 283 10.83 3.54 -7.03
CA TRP A 283 9.49 3.57 -7.59
C TRP A 283 8.97 4.97 -7.39
N THR A 284 8.90 5.77 -8.43
CA THR A 284 8.44 7.18 -8.36
C THR A 284 6.97 7.31 -8.74
N VAL A 285 6.34 8.40 -8.32
CA VAL A 285 5.02 8.84 -8.81
C VAL A 285 5.18 10.12 -9.62
N PRO A 286 4.19 10.51 -10.44
CA PRO A 286 4.18 11.82 -11.09
C PRO A 286 4.25 12.94 -10.06
N GLU A 287 4.79 14.09 -10.47
CA GLU A 287 4.83 15.27 -9.62
C GLU A 287 3.41 15.68 -9.18
N GLY A 288 3.25 16.02 -7.90
CA GLY A 288 1.95 16.37 -7.31
C GLY A 288 1.00 15.19 -7.05
N HIS A 289 1.40 13.95 -7.33
CA HIS A 289 0.54 12.79 -7.10
C HIS A 289 0.48 12.39 -5.62
N GLU A 290 -0.68 12.57 -5.00
CA GLU A 290 -0.91 12.23 -3.59
C GLU A 290 -1.45 10.80 -3.38
N GLY A 291 -2.05 10.17 -4.40
CA GLY A 291 -2.64 8.84 -4.27
C GLY A 291 -3.95 8.81 -3.47
N LYS A 292 -4.92 9.66 -3.81
CA LYS A 292 -6.21 9.75 -3.13
C LYS A 292 -7.16 8.63 -3.54
N VAL A 293 -7.65 7.89 -2.56
CA VAL A 293 -8.81 7.00 -2.75
C VAL A 293 -10.08 7.83 -2.63
N VAL A 294 -10.83 7.93 -3.73
CA VAL A 294 -12.19 8.45 -3.73
C VAL A 294 -13.11 7.25 -3.56
N ASP A 295 -13.52 7.00 -2.33
CA ASP A 295 -14.42 5.90 -2.01
C ASP A 295 -15.82 6.17 -2.58
N ARG A 296 -16.09 5.64 -3.79
CA ARG A 296 -17.45 5.65 -4.36
C ARG A 296 -18.42 4.78 -3.54
N THR A 297 -17.91 3.85 -2.73
CA THR A 297 -18.65 2.99 -1.79
C THR A 297 -18.92 3.67 -0.43
N ALA A 298 -18.27 4.80 -0.14
CA ALA A 298 -18.66 5.71 0.94
C ALA A 298 -19.87 6.59 0.57
N ARG A 299 -20.54 6.31 -0.55
CA ARG A 299 -21.93 6.78 -0.73
C ARG A 299 -22.80 5.92 0.19
N VAL A 300 -23.25 6.49 1.30
CA VAL A 300 -24.39 5.95 2.03
C VAL A 300 -25.48 5.66 0.99
N SER A 301 -25.99 4.43 0.96
CA SER A 301 -27.12 4.01 0.12
C SER A 301 -28.27 3.62 1.04
N LYS A 302 -29.51 3.51 0.54
CA LYS A 302 -30.63 3.03 1.37
C LYS A 302 -30.35 1.66 2.01
N ALA A 303 -29.52 0.82 1.37
CA ALA A 303 -29.15 -0.51 1.86
C ALA A 303 -28.03 -0.49 2.92
N THR A 304 -27.17 0.54 2.92
CA THR A 304 -26.01 0.63 3.81
C THR A 304 -26.17 1.68 4.92
N ALA A 305 -27.22 2.51 4.86
CA ALA A 305 -27.55 3.47 5.91
C ALA A 305 -27.82 2.78 7.25
N LYS A 306 -27.18 3.29 8.31
CA LYS A 306 -27.35 2.84 9.70
C LYS A 306 -28.00 3.94 10.53
N TYR A 307 -28.74 3.57 11.57
CA TYR A 307 -29.32 4.54 12.50
C TYR A 307 -28.27 5.39 13.21
N SER A 308 -27.10 4.81 13.52
CA SER A 308 -25.96 5.57 14.07
C SER A 308 -25.53 6.69 13.14
N GLY A 309 -25.57 6.47 11.82
CA GLY A 309 -25.26 7.50 10.83
C GLY A 309 -26.21 8.69 10.84
N LEU A 310 -27.44 8.54 11.34
CA LEU A 310 -28.34 9.68 11.57
C LEU A 310 -27.88 10.54 12.74
N ILE A 311 -27.34 9.90 13.80
CA ILE A 311 -26.80 10.61 14.96
C ILE A 311 -25.48 11.29 14.60
N ASP A 312 -24.59 10.58 13.92
CA ASP A 312 -23.29 11.11 13.49
C ASP A 312 -23.46 12.32 12.56
N ALA A 313 -24.52 12.33 11.75
CA ALA A 313 -24.89 13.45 10.87
C ALA A 313 -25.71 14.56 11.55
N GLY A 314 -26.02 14.44 12.85
CA GLY A 314 -26.84 15.40 13.58
C GLY A 314 -28.32 15.44 13.19
N LEU A 315 -28.79 14.46 12.42
CA LEU A 315 -30.19 14.35 11.97
C LEU A 315 -31.10 13.72 13.03
N LEU A 316 -30.52 12.94 13.95
CA LEU A 316 -31.23 12.32 15.08
C LEU A 316 -30.45 12.56 16.38
N ASN A 317 -31.09 13.13 17.39
CA ASN A 317 -30.42 13.45 18.64
C ASN A 317 -30.56 12.32 19.67
N VAL A 318 -29.50 12.11 20.46
CA VAL A 318 -29.58 11.28 21.67
C VAL A 318 -30.57 11.94 22.65
N GLY A 319 -31.45 11.15 23.25
CA GLY A 319 -32.55 11.61 24.09
C GLY A 319 -33.86 11.88 23.33
N ALA A 320 -33.85 11.85 21.98
CA ALA A 320 -35.07 12.02 21.20
C ALA A 320 -36.08 10.88 21.47
N GLU A 321 -37.36 11.21 21.54
CA GLU A 321 -38.44 10.22 21.61
C GLU A 321 -38.79 9.74 20.19
N LEU A 322 -38.91 8.43 20.02
CA LEU A 322 -39.43 7.78 18.83
C LEU A 322 -40.85 7.30 19.13
N VAL A 323 -41.79 7.68 18.28
CA VAL A 323 -43.21 7.29 18.37
C VAL A 323 -43.54 6.35 17.21
N CYS A 324 -44.34 5.32 17.49
CA CYS A 324 -44.81 4.41 16.46
C CYS A 324 -45.78 5.10 15.50
N THR A 325 -45.57 4.89 14.19
CA THR A 325 -46.42 5.45 13.12
C THR A 325 -47.61 4.55 12.76
N ASP A 326 -47.63 3.32 13.29
CA ASP A 326 -48.64 2.31 12.97
C ASP A 326 -49.74 2.29 14.03
N ASN A 327 -50.98 2.58 13.61
CA ASN A 327 -52.15 2.67 14.49
C ASN A 327 -52.48 1.38 15.24
N ARG A 328 -51.84 0.24 14.91
CA ARG A 328 -51.94 -1.00 15.69
C ARG A 328 -51.25 -0.90 17.05
N TRP A 329 -50.26 -0.01 17.20
CA TRP A 329 -49.49 0.18 18.44
C TRP A 329 -49.31 1.66 18.80
N PRO A 330 -50.40 2.42 19.04
CA PRO A 330 -50.35 3.87 19.21
C PRO A 330 -49.60 4.32 20.48
N GLY A 331 -49.44 3.42 21.46
CA GLY A 331 -48.70 3.69 22.70
C GLY A 331 -47.21 3.38 22.64
N ALA A 332 -46.70 2.81 21.54
CA ALA A 332 -45.32 2.38 21.48
C ALA A 332 -44.37 3.60 21.32
N ARG A 333 -43.57 3.85 22.36
CA ARG A 333 -42.62 4.96 22.45
C ARG A 333 -41.25 4.47 22.91
N ALA A 334 -40.17 4.94 22.28
CA ALA A 334 -38.81 4.57 22.63
C ALA A 334 -37.89 5.80 22.71
N THR A 335 -36.95 5.83 23.64
CA THR A 335 -35.98 6.94 23.76
C THR A 335 -34.65 6.58 23.10
N VAL A 336 -34.11 7.45 22.24
CA VAL A 336 -32.83 7.25 21.55
C VAL A 336 -31.66 7.39 22.53
N LEU A 337 -30.72 6.45 22.49
CA LEU A 337 -29.48 6.43 23.27
C LEU A 337 -28.25 6.54 22.35
N ALA A 338 -27.08 6.71 22.96
CA ALA A 338 -25.81 6.74 22.23
C ALA A 338 -25.58 5.47 21.39
N GLY A 339 -25.02 5.66 20.19
CA GLY A 339 -24.82 4.59 19.20
C GLY A 339 -26.09 4.13 18.50
N ALA A 340 -27.17 4.92 18.59
CA ALA A 340 -28.52 4.60 18.09
C ALA A 340 -29.15 3.35 18.71
N ARG A 341 -28.78 3.02 19.95
CA ARG A 341 -29.56 2.13 20.81
C ARG A 341 -30.85 2.83 21.23
N VAL A 342 -31.84 2.09 21.71
CA VAL A 342 -33.10 2.67 22.18
C VAL A 342 -33.57 2.04 23.47
N LEU A 343 -34.21 2.83 24.33
CA LEU A 343 -34.90 2.37 25.53
C LEU A 343 -36.39 2.27 25.22
N TYR A 344 -36.98 1.08 25.32
CA TYR A 344 -38.41 0.85 25.12
C TYR A 344 -38.95 0.06 26.33
N GLU A 345 -40.00 0.56 26.98
CA GLU A 345 -40.59 -0.02 28.21
C GLU A 345 -39.55 -0.37 29.30
N GLY A 346 -38.52 0.47 29.46
CA GLY A 346 -37.45 0.27 30.44
C GLY A 346 -36.38 -0.75 30.05
N VAL A 347 -36.47 -1.36 28.86
CA VAL A 347 -35.50 -2.32 28.33
C VAL A 347 -34.67 -1.68 27.21
N MET A 348 -33.36 -1.86 27.27
CA MET A 348 -32.44 -1.36 26.24
C MET A 348 -32.35 -2.33 25.05
N TYR A 349 -32.44 -1.79 23.84
CA TYR A 349 -32.32 -2.51 22.59
C TYR A 349 -31.19 -1.94 21.73
N GLU A 350 -30.50 -2.83 21.00
CA GLU A 350 -29.36 -2.51 20.15
C GLU A 350 -29.68 -1.56 18.98
N SER A 351 -30.96 -1.39 18.62
CA SER A 351 -31.39 -0.49 17.55
C SER A 351 -32.90 -0.22 17.57
N PRO A 352 -33.41 0.82 16.87
CA PRO A 352 -34.84 1.02 16.65
C PRO A 352 -35.52 -0.19 15.99
N ALA A 353 -34.79 -0.92 15.14
CA ALA A 353 -35.30 -2.14 14.51
C ALA A 353 -35.49 -3.30 15.50
N ALA A 354 -34.62 -3.42 16.49
CA ALA A 354 -34.75 -4.41 17.54
C ALA A 354 -35.96 -4.12 18.44
N ALA A 355 -36.16 -2.87 18.87
CA ALA A 355 -37.34 -2.47 19.63
C ALA A 355 -38.64 -2.66 18.82
N ALA A 356 -38.67 -2.23 17.56
CA ALA A 356 -39.85 -2.40 16.70
C ALA A 356 -40.23 -3.88 16.49
N ARG A 357 -39.25 -4.79 16.48
CA ARG A 357 -39.51 -6.23 16.39
C ARG A 357 -40.25 -6.74 17.62
N VAL A 358 -39.90 -6.25 18.81
CA VAL A 358 -40.59 -6.60 20.06
C VAL A 358 -42.01 -6.06 20.04
N VAL A 359 -42.21 -4.78 19.69
CA VAL A 359 -43.55 -4.17 19.60
C VAL A 359 -44.47 -4.96 18.66
N ARG A 360 -43.96 -5.34 17.48
CA ARG A 360 -44.75 -6.05 16.47
C ARG A 360 -44.92 -7.55 16.73
N GLY A 361 -44.09 -8.14 17.59
CA GLY A 361 -43.94 -9.61 17.69
C GLY A 361 -43.38 -10.26 16.42
N GLY A 362 -42.65 -9.53 15.57
CA GLY A 362 -42.21 -10.04 14.27
C GLY A 362 -41.30 -9.11 13.45
N SER A 363 -40.76 -9.63 12.34
CA SER A 363 -39.91 -8.86 11.42
C SER A 363 -40.72 -7.79 10.67
N GLY A 364 -40.06 -6.69 10.31
CA GLY A 364 -40.71 -5.58 9.60
C GLY A 364 -39.77 -4.40 9.41
N ASN A 365 -40.12 -3.50 8.51
CA ASN A 365 -39.27 -2.37 8.16
C ASN A 365 -39.36 -1.26 9.22
N ALA A 366 -38.34 -1.15 10.07
CA ALA A 366 -38.33 -0.19 11.17
C ALA A 366 -38.08 1.26 10.74
N TRP A 367 -37.61 1.51 9.51
CA TRP A 367 -37.42 2.87 8.99
C TRP A 367 -38.73 3.63 8.81
N TYR A 368 -39.82 2.92 8.52
CA TYR A 368 -41.17 3.49 8.40
C TYR A 368 -41.96 3.39 9.71
N PHE A 369 -41.45 2.64 10.70
CA PHE A 369 -42.18 2.32 11.93
C PHE A 369 -42.06 3.40 12.99
N TRP A 370 -40.94 4.14 12.99
CA TRP A 370 -40.63 5.16 13.97
C TRP A 370 -40.60 6.54 13.33
N ARG A 371 -41.19 7.51 14.01
CA ARG A 371 -40.99 8.94 13.77
C ARG A 371 -40.45 9.63 15.02
N VAL A 372 -39.78 10.75 14.86
CA VAL A 372 -39.21 11.53 15.98
C VAL A 372 -40.29 12.43 16.57
N GLY A 373 -40.64 12.23 17.84
CA GLY A 373 -41.74 12.94 18.52
C GLY A 373 -43.11 12.69 17.88
N GLU A 374 -44.14 13.41 18.32
CA GLU A 374 -45.50 13.23 17.77
C GLU A 374 -45.65 13.82 16.36
N ASP A 375 -44.92 14.90 16.03
CA ASP A 375 -45.05 15.64 14.76
C ASP A 375 -43.76 15.68 13.91
N GLY A 376 -42.67 15.06 14.36
CA GLY A 376 -41.40 15.14 13.63
C GLY A 376 -41.23 14.09 12.51
N PRO A 377 -40.09 14.10 11.82
CA PRO A 377 -39.88 13.28 10.64
C PRO A 377 -39.80 11.78 10.96
N MET A 378 -40.17 10.95 9.98
CA MET A 378 -39.94 9.52 10.04
C MET A 378 -38.45 9.21 9.92
N LEU A 379 -38.00 8.10 10.51
CA LEU A 379 -36.60 7.67 10.36
C LEU A 379 -36.22 7.43 8.88
N THR A 380 -37.17 7.05 8.02
CA THR A 380 -36.92 6.93 6.58
C THR A 380 -36.68 8.28 5.91
N GLU A 381 -37.30 9.36 6.38
CA GLU A 381 -37.11 10.71 5.83
C GLU A 381 -35.75 11.25 6.26
N LEU A 382 -35.37 11.04 7.53
CA LEU A 382 -34.02 11.34 8.01
C LEU A 382 -32.96 10.53 7.27
N ARG A 383 -33.25 9.25 6.96
CA ARG A 383 -32.38 8.43 6.13
C ARG A 383 -32.26 8.99 4.72
N ASP A 384 -33.35 9.44 4.10
CA ASP A 384 -33.30 10.03 2.76
C ASP A 384 -32.52 11.36 2.77
N GLN A 385 -32.66 12.18 3.83
CA GLN A 385 -31.85 13.38 4.05
C GLN A 385 -30.35 13.07 4.23
N LEU A 386 -30.01 12.00 4.94
CA LEU A 386 -28.61 11.54 5.06
C LEU A 386 -28.00 11.20 3.69
N LEU A 387 -28.82 10.66 2.77
CA LEU A 387 -28.40 10.29 1.43
C LEU A 387 -28.24 11.50 0.52
N THR A 388 -29.09 12.53 0.65
CA THR A 388 -29.06 13.74 -0.18
C THR A 388 -28.12 14.82 0.36
N GLY A 389 -27.91 14.92 1.67
CA GLY A 389 -27.00 15.89 2.30
C GLY A 389 -25.54 15.69 1.90
N GLY A 390 -25.13 14.45 1.59
CA GLY A 390 -23.83 14.15 0.99
C GLY A 390 -23.65 14.64 -0.45
N ALA A 391 -24.72 15.10 -1.11
CA ALA A 391 -24.67 15.71 -2.44
C ALA A 391 -24.52 17.23 -2.38
N HIS A 392 -25.19 17.93 -1.45
CA HIS A 392 -25.16 19.40 -1.36
C HIS A 392 -23.91 19.99 -0.70
N ALA A 393 -23.19 19.23 0.13
CA ALA A 393 -21.86 19.65 0.62
C ALA A 393 -20.84 19.83 -0.52
N ARG A 394 -21.11 19.26 -1.71
CA ARG A 394 -20.23 19.34 -2.89
C ARG A 394 -20.42 20.62 -3.70
N ASP A 395 -21.64 21.16 -3.76
CA ASP A 395 -21.89 22.40 -4.52
C ASP A 395 -21.35 23.63 -3.80
N ALA A 396 -21.24 23.58 -2.46
CA ALA A 396 -20.67 24.65 -1.67
C ALA A 396 -19.13 24.70 -1.73
N GLU A 397 -18.45 23.54 -1.86
CA GLU A 397 -16.99 23.47 -2.03
C GLU A 397 -16.52 23.82 -3.46
N ASP A 398 -17.33 23.54 -4.49
CA ASP A 398 -17.04 23.97 -5.87
C ASP A 398 -17.38 25.45 -6.12
N ALA A 399 -18.28 26.05 -5.35
CA ALA A 399 -18.58 27.49 -5.44
C ALA A 399 -17.60 28.39 -4.67
N SER A 400 -16.68 27.81 -3.89
CA SER A 400 -15.68 28.53 -3.11
C SER A 400 -14.24 28.27 -3.59
N ARG A 401 -14.07 27.79 -4.83
CA ARG A 401 -12.79 27.71 -5.53
C ARG A 401 -12.74 28.54 -6.81
#